data_AF-K1PYQ3-F1
#
_entry.id   AF-K1PYQ3-F1
#
_cell.length_a   1.000
_cell.length_b   1.000
_cell.length_c   1.000
_cell.angle_alpha   90.00
_cell.angle_beta   90.00
_cell.angle_gamma   90.00
#
_symmetry.space_group_name_H-M   'P 1'
#
loop_
_entity.id
_entity.type
_entity.pdbx_description
1 polymer ?
#
loop_
_entity_poly.entity_id
_entity_poly.type
_entity_poly.pdbx_seq_one_letter_code
_entity_poly.pdbx_strand_id
1 'polypeptide(L)'
;MHDQVLKFGSYIVDALTEYNQPIMIYIPPYAELRGGAWVVVDPTINPTHMEMYADELSRGGVVEPEGRVEIKFRRKDLEKTMQRLDKTCIQIVEKLTTPQLNPDEKAELQKRLAARQEKLLPMYHQVAIQFADLHDTPGRMEETGVITDILKWHSSREFFYWHLKRRLLERQLKRKMKPVTHNVGEGELNSMLHRWFVEDRGTVNAYMWEDDKAMVQWLTEQIREDSMDNAVSDNIRCLQREHVLQQVRSLKEDNPEVAMDSIVHITQHMTPSQRSEVTRILANMDT
;
A
#
# COMPACT_ATOMS: atom_id res chain seq x y z
N MET A 1 -6.26 -17.14 -25.68
CA MET A 1 -6.46 -18.13 -24.60
C MET A 1 -5.85 -19.49 -24.91
N HIS A 2 -5.90 -19.96 -26.17
CA HIS A 2 -5.35 -21.25 -26.61
C HIS A 2 -3.90 -21.51 -26.13
N ASP A 3 -3.03 -20.48 -26.14
CA ASP A 3 -1.62 -20.62 -25.74
C ASP A 3 -1.37 -20.36 -24.24
N GLN A 4 -2.34 -20.70 -23.39
CA GLN A 4 -2.19 -20.72 -21.93
C GLN A 4 -1.81 -19.37 -21.29
N VAL A 5 -2.14 -18.23 -21.91
CA VAL A 5 -1.87 -16.88 -21.36
C VAL A 5 -2.30 -16.70 -19.90
N LEU A 6 -3.40 -17.34 -19.48
CA LEU A 6 -3.89 -17.30 -18.10
C LEU A 6 -2.95 -18.00 -17.11
N LYS A 7 -2.28 -19.08 -17.53
CA LYS A 7 -1.30 -19.81 -16.72
C LYS A 7 -0.03 -19.00 -16.51
N PHE A 8 0.38 -18.21 -17.50
CA PHE A 8 1.49 -17.28 -17.33
C PHE A 8 1.11 -16.11 -16.42
N GLY A 9 -0.15 -15.66 -16.45
CA GLY A 9 -0.67 -14.69 -15.50
C GLY A 9 -0.61 -15.18 -14.04
N SER A 10 -0.97 -16.43 -13.77
CA SER A 10 -0.87 -16.99 -12.40
C SER A 10 0.56 -17.08 -11.91
N TYR A 11 1.54 -17.38 -12.78
CA TYR A 11 2.95 -17.42 -12.38
C TYR A 11 3.50 -16.08 -11.92
N ILE A 12 2.96 -14.96 -12.42
CA ILE A 12 3.33 -13.63 -11.93
C ILE A 12 2.90 -13.48 -10.47
N VAL A 13 1.66 -13.88 -10.15
CA VAL A 13 1.11 -13.80 -8.79
C VAL A 13 1.88 -14.71 -7.84
N ASP A 14 2.18 -15.94 -8.25
CA ASP A 14 2.98 -16.88 -7.46
C ASP A 14 4.36 -16.28 -7.14
N ALA A 15 5.06 -15.75 -8.16
CA ALA A 15 6.38 -15.16 -8.00
C ALA A 15 6.37 -13.91 -7.10
N LEU A 16 5.36 -13.04 -7.20
CA LEU A 16 5.22 -11.84 -6.37
C LEU A 16 4.88 -12.19 -4.91
N THR A 17 4.11 -13.26 -4.69
CA THR A 17 3.77 -13.75 -3.35
C THR A 17 5.02 -14.25 -2.62
N GLU A 18 5.91 -14.97 -3.32
CA GLU A 18 7.16 -15.48 -2.76
C GLU A 18 8.28 -14.44 -2.71
N TYR A 19 8.12 -13.31 -3.41
CA TYR A 19 9.14 -12.28 -3.47
C TYR A 19 9.34 -11.65 -2.11
N ASN A 20 10.59 -11.51 -1.71
CA ASN A 20 10.92 -11.08 -0.36
C ASN A 20 11.58 -9.70 -0.35
N GLN A 21 11.79 -9.00 -1.46
CA GLN A 21 12.44 -7.68 -1.49
C GLN A 21 11.41 -6.58 -1.82
N PRO A 22 11.68 -5.30 -1.51
CA PRO A 22 10.78 -4.22 -1.88
C PRO A 22 10.48 -4.21 -3.38
N ILE A 23 9.20 -4.08 -3.73
CA ILE A 23 8.68 -3.97 -5.09
C ILE A 23 7.96 -2.64 -5.19
N MET A 24 8.41 -1.80 -6.13
CA MET A 24 7.79 -0.50 -6.41
C MET A 24 7.23 -0.54 -7.83
N ILE A 25 5.91 -0.51 -7.93
CA ILE A 25 5.22 -0.41 -9.21
C ILE A 25 4.93 1.06 -9.46
N TYR A 26 5.26 1.55 -10.65
CA TYR A 26 4.99 2.93 -11.03
C TYR A 26 4.33 2.96 -12.40
N ILE A 27 3.19 3.65 -12.50
CA ILE A 27 2.50 3.92 -13.77
C ILE A 27 3.00 5.28 -14.31
N PRO A 28 3.85 5.32 -15.35
CA PRO A 28 4.45 6.57 -15.83
C PRO A 28 3.45 7.51 -16.54
N PRO A 29 3.87 8.74 -16.92
CA PRO A 29 3.03 9.67 -17.67
C PRO A 29 2.44 9.05 -18.92
N TYR A 30 1.14 9.25 -19.15
CA TYR A 30 0.38 8.74 -20.29
C TYR A 30 0.36 7.21 -20.43
N ALA A 31 0.90 6.47 -19.46
CA ALA A 31 0.73 5.03 -19.38
C ALA A 31 -0.59 4.69 -18.68
N GLU A 32 -1.05 3.47 -18.89
CA GLU A 32 -2.25 2.97 -18.25
C GLU A 32 -2.11 1.55 -17.74
N LEU A 33 -2.80 1.26 -16.63
CA LEU A 33 -2.89 -0.07 -16.05
C LEU A 33 -4.37 -0.48 -15.98
N ARG A 34 -4.76 -1.49 -16.76
CA ARG A 34 -6.17 -1.82 -16.99
C ARG A 34 -6.49 -3.28 -16.68
N GLY A 35 -7.70 -3.52 -16.18
CA GLY A 35 -8.31 -4.85 -16.10
C GLY A 35 -7.41 -5.91 -15.47
N GLY A 36 -7.22 -7.03 -16.16
CA GLY A 36 -6.42 -8.15 -15.67
C GLY A 36 -4.94 -7.83 -15.44
N ALA A 37 -4.38 -6.83 -16.14
CA ALA A 37 -2.99 -6.42 -15.91
C ALA A 37 -2.81 -5.79 -14.53
N TRP A 38 -3.80 -5.03 -14.05
CA TRP A 38 -3.81 -4.51 -12.67
C TRP A 38 -3.87 -5.66 -11.67
N VAL A 39 -4.80 -6.60 -11.89
CA VAL A 39 -5.08 -7.69 -10.93
C VAL A 39 -3.83 -8.51 -10.60
N VAL A 40 -2.96 -8.78 -11.58
CA VAL A 40 -1.76 -9.62 -11.38
C VAL A 40 -0.57 -8.88 -10.77
N VAL A 41 -0.66 -7.56 -10.57
CA VAL A 41 0.39 -6.74 -9.96
C VAL A 41 -0.13 -5.89 -8.79
N ASP A 42 -1.34 -6.17 -8.31
CA ASP A 42 -1.92 -5.40 -7.22
C ASP A 42 -1.10 -5.56 -5.92
N PRO A 43 -0.86 -4.48 -5.15
CA PRO A 43 -0.06 -4.56 -3.92
C PRO A 43 -0.63 -5.51 -2.87
N THR A 44 -1.93 -5.82 -2.92
CA THR A 44 -2.57 -6.78 -2.01
C THR A 44 -2.04 -8.21 -2.17
N ILE A 45 -1.33 -8.52 -3.26
CA ILE A 45 -0.64 -9.81 -3.46
C ILE A 45 0.45 -10.00 -2.40
N ASN A 46 1.22 -8.96 -2.10
CA ASN A 46 2.27 -9.00 -1.09
C ASN A 46 2.37 -7.65 -0.35
N PRO A 47 1.42 -7.36 0.57
CA PRO A 47 1.29 -6.06 1.24
C PRO A 47 2.51 -5.63 2.06
N THR A 48 3.40 -6.57 2.40
CA THR A 48 4.61 -6.28 3.18
C THR A 48 5.70 -5.65 2.32
N HIS A 49 5.75 -6.02 1.04
CA HIS A 49 6.86 -5.68 0.15
C HIS A 49 6.45 -4.85 -1.07
N MET A 50 5.18 -4.87 -1.47
CA MET A 50 4.69 -4.19 -2.66
C MET A 50 4.06 -2.84 -2.34
N GLU A 51 4.41 -1.85 -3.15
CA GLU A 51 3.81 -0.52 -3.18
C GLU A 51 3.55 -0.14 -4.64
N MET A 52 2.49 0.64 -4.86
CA MET A 52 2.11 1.11 -6.19
C MET A 52 1.94 2.63 -6.20
N TYR A 53 2.49 3.25 -7.23
CA TYR A 53 2.48 4.69 -7.46
C TYR A 53 1.96 4.98 -8.86
N ALA A 54 1.31 6.12 -9.03
CA ALA A 54 0.79 6.54 -10.33
C ALA A 54 1.24 7.96 -10.65
N ASP A 55 1.60 8.22 -11.90
CA ASP A 55 1.89 9.58 -12.36
C ASP A 55 0.59 10.40 -12.47
N GLU A 56 0.65 11.72 -12.24
CA GLU A 56 -0.51 12.62 -12.37
C GLU A 56 -1.19 12.56 -13.76
N LEU A 57 -0.45 12.15 -14.81
CA LEU A 57 -0.95 12.00 -16.19
C LEU A 57 -1.30 10.56 -16.57
N SER A 58 -1.18 9.60 -15.65
CA SER A 58 -1.49 8.20 -15.91
C SER A 58 -3.00 7.90 -15.85
N ARG A 59 -3.38 6.68 -16.24
CA ARG A 59 -4.77 6.19 -16.15
C ARG A 59 -4.84 4.77 -15.62
N GLY A 60 -5.99 4.40 -15.09
CA GLY A 60 -6.21 3.04 -14.64
C GLY A 60 -7.65 2.75 -14.25
N GLY A 61 -8.06 1.51 -14.48
CA GLY A 61 -9.43 1.10 -14.28
C GLY A 61 -9.72 -0.29 -14.84
N VAL A 62 -10.95 -0.74 -14.67
CA VAL A 62 -11.35 -2.10 -15.07
C VAL A 62 -11.36 -2.27 -16.60
N VAL A 63 -11.85 -1.26 -17.31
CA VAL A 63 -12.03 -1.23 -18.76
C VAL A 63 -11.63 0.15 -19.26
N GLU A 64 -11.19 0.24 -20.51
CA GLU A 64 -10.98 1.50 -21.23
C GLU A 64 -12.27 2.36 -21.24
N PRO A 65 -12.14 3.70 -21.32
CA PRO A 65 -13.29 4.61 -21.30
C PRO A 65 -14.32 4.31 -22.40
N GLU A 66 -13.86 3.98 -23.60
CA GLU A 66 -14.68 3.60 -24.76
C GLU A 66 -15.53 2.36 -24.43
N GLY A 67 -14.90 1.29 -23.94
CA GLY A 67 -15.60 0.07 -23.53
C GLY A 67 -16.57 0.30 -22.38
N ARG A 68 -16.25 1.22 -21.44
CA ARG A 68 -17.19 1.61 -20.38
C ARG A 68 -18.42 2.32 -20.96
N VAL A 69 -18.25 3.23 -21.92
CA VAL A 69 -19.36 3.93 -22.59
C VAL A 69 -20.26 2.95 -23.34
N GLU A 70 -19.69 1.99 -24.07
CA GLU A 70 -20.46 0.96 -24.78
C GLU A 70 -21.34 0.12 -23.85
N ILE A 71 -20.86 -0.14 -22.63
CA ILE A 71 -21.60 -0.94 -21.64
C ILE A 71 -22.60 -0.08 -20.86
N LYS A 72 -22.17 1.08 -20.35
CA LYS A 72 -22.88 1.84 -19.31
C LYS A 72 -23.52 3.16 -19.77
N PHE A 73 -23.10 3.73 -20.90
CA PHE A 73 -23.59 5.02 -21.38
C PHE A 73 -24.00 4.93 -22.86
N ARG A 74 -24.98 4.06 -23.11
CA ARG A 74 -25.41 3.69 -24.47
C ARG A 74 -26.19 4.83 -25.13
N ARG A 75 -26.54 4.64 -26.41
CA ARG A 75 -27.31 5.60 -27.21
C ARG A 75 -28.53 6.19 -26.49
N LYS A 76 -29.29 5.39 -25.75
CA LYS A 76 -30.45 5.87 -24.98
C LYS A 76 -30.08 6.91 -23.93
N ASP A 77 -28.93 6.76 -23.28
CA ASP A 77 -28.45 7.69 -22.24
C ASP A 77 -27.81 8.94 -22.85
N LEU A 78 -27.16 8.79 -24.00
CA LEU A 78 -26.73 9.91 -24.83
C LEU A 78 -27.93 10.77 -25.26
N GLU A 79 -28.99 10.15 -25.78
CA GLU A 79 -30.22 10.84 -26.18
C GLU A 79 -30.90 11.55 -25.01
N LYS A 80 -30.99 10.91 -23.82
CA LYS A 80 -31.46 11.58 -22.59
C LYS A 80 -30.59 12.78 -22.22
N THR A 81 -29.28 12.66 -22.37
CA THR A 81 -28.33 13.75 -22.06
C THR A 81 -28.49 14.90 -23.03
N MET A 82 -28.70 14.63 -24.33
CA MET A 82 -29.04 15.65 -25.32
C MET A 82 -30.35 16.35 -24.97
N GLN A 83 -31.37 15.61 -24.55
CA GLN A 83 -32.65 16.18 -24.12
C GLN A 83 -32.56 17.00 -22.82
N ARG A 84 -31.49 16.83 -22.04
CA ARG A 84 -31.21 17.59 -20.82
C ARG A 84 -30.36 18.84 -21.06
N LEU A 85 -29.45 18.81 -22.04
CA LEU A 85 -28.42 19.84 -22.22
C LEU A 85 -28.52 20.61 -23.55
N ASP A 86 -29.02 20.00 -24.63
CA ASP A 86 -29.15 20.67 -25.93
C ASP A 86 -30.45 21.49 -26.00
N LYS A 87 -30.32 22.81 -26.14
CA LYS A 87 -31.45 23.75 -26.19
C LYS A 87 -32.49 23.37 -27.26
N THR A 88 -32.06 22.90 -28.44
CA THR A 88 -32.97 22.54 -29.53
C THR A 88 -33.73 21.26 -29.21
N CYS A 89 -33.06 20.23 -28.68
CA CYS A 89 -33.72 19.02 -28.21
C CYS A 89 -34.74 19.32 -27.09
N ILE A 90 -34.38 20.16 -26.12
CA ILE A 90 -35.28 20.59 -25.03
C ILE A 90 -36.56 21.22 -25.59
N GLN A 91 -36.42 22.21 -26.47
CA GLN A 91 -37.57 22.91 -27.08
C GLN A 91 -38.48 21.97 -27.89
N ILE A 92 -37.91 20.98 -28.59
CA ILE A 92 -38.70 20.01 -29.36
C ILE A 92 -39.45 19.06 -28.40
N VAL A 93 -38.81 18.59 -27.33
CA VAL A 93 -39.43 17.72 -26.32
C VAL A 93 -40.53 18.44 -25.54
N GLU A 94 -40.34 19.70 -25.17
CA GLU A 94 -41.36 20.54 -24.53
C GLU A 94 -42.60 20.67 -25.41
N LYS A 95 -42.41 20.96 -26.71
CA LYS A 95 -43.51 21.00 -27.69
C LYS A 95 -44.22 19.66 -27.76
N LEU A 96 -43.48 18.55 -27.87
CA LEU A 96 -44.04 17.19 -27.91
C LEU A 96 -44.85 16.80 -26.67
N THR A 97 -44.64 17.46 -25.53
CA THR A 97 -45.35 17.22 -24.27
C THR A 97 -46.67 18.02 -24.18
N THR A 98 -46.93 18.94 -25.11
CA THR A 98 -48.13 19.78 -25.11
C THR A 98 -49.37 18.97 -25.55
N PRO A 99 -50.49 18.98 -24.79
CA PRO A 99 -51.62 18.05 -24.99
C PRO A 99 -52.52 18.33 -26.21
N GLN A 100 -52.14 19.21 -27.14
CA GLN A 100 -53.00 19.67 -28.26
C GLN A 100 -52.34 19.55 -29.65
N LEU A 101 -51.41 18.62 -29.83
CA LEU A 101 -50.71 18.43 -31.11
C LEU A 101 -51.48 17.53 -32.07
N ASN A 102 -51.56 17.95 -33.33
CA ASN A 102 -52.05 17.10 -34.42
C ASN A 102 -51.10 15.90 -34.64
N PRO A 103 -51.62 14.73 -35.07
CA PRO A 103 -50.79 13.54 -35.33
C PRO A 103 -49.62 13.81 -36.30
N ASP A 104 -49.87 14.60 -37.35
CA ASP A 104 -48.87 14.94 -38.37
C ASP A 104 -47.77 15.86 -37.82
N GLU A 105 -48.13 16.84 -36.99
CA GLU A 105 -47.18 17.76 -36.34
C GLU A 105 -46.31 17.01 -35.33
N LYS A 106 -46.89 16.04 -34.61
CA LYS A 106 -46.15 15.17 -33.70
C LYS A 106 -45.12 14.32 -34.44
N ALA A 107 -45.50 13.74 -35.58
CA ALA A 107 -44.60 12.94 -36.41
C ALA A 107 -43.43 13.78 -36.97
N GLU A 108 -43.71 15.01 -37.44
CA GLU A 108 -42.68 15.93 -37.92
C GLU A 108 -41.71 16.37 -36.81
N LEU A 109 -42.23 16.68 -35.61
CA LEU A 109 -41.39 17.01 -34.45
C LEU A 109 -40.50 15.84 -34.03
N GLN A 110 -41.02 14.60 -34.04
CA GLN A 110 -40.23 13.39 -33.76
C GLN A 110 -39.13 13.19 -34.80
N LYS A 111 -39.42 13.41 -36.09
CA LYS A 111 -38.43 13.32 -37.16
C LYS A 111 -37.33 14.37 -37.01
N ARG A 112 -37.69 15.60 -36.66
CA ARG A 112 -36.72 16.68 -36.37
C ARG A 112 -35.86 16.38 -35.15
N LEU A 113 -36.46 15.82 -34.10
CA LEU A 113 -35.72 15.39 -32.91
C LEU A 113 -34.69 14.31 -33.27
N ALA A 114 -35.11 13.27 -34.01
CA ALA A 114 -34.23 12.20 -34.44
C ALA A 114 -33.07 12.72 -35.33
N ALA A 115 -33.36 13.63 -36.27
CA ALA A 115 -32.32 14.23 -37.11
C ALA A 115 -31.32 15.08 -36.31
N ARG A 116 -31.79 15.82 -35.30
CA ARG A 116 -30.92 16.58 -34.39
C ARG A 116 -30.06 15.65 -33.53
N GLN A 117 -30.65 14.59 -32.98
CA GLN A 117 -29.95 13.60 -32.16
C GLN A 117 -28.85 12.88 -32.95
N GLU A 118 -29.14 12.44 -34.19
CA GLU A 118 -28.13 11.83 -35.07
C GLU A 118 -26.95 12.77 -35.33
N LYS A 119 -27.22 14.06 -35.61
CA LYS A 119 -26.16 15.05 -35.82
C LYS A 119 -25.29 15.27 -34.58
N LEU A 120 -25.88 15.19 -33.38
CA LEU A 120 -25.17 15.43 -32.11
C LEU A 120 -24.44 14.18 -31.60
N LEU A 121 -24.81 12.99 -32.07
CA LEU A 121 -24.36 11.73 -31.52
C LEU A 121 -22.83 11.60 -31.43
N PRO A 122 -22.02 11.92 -32.47
CA PRO A 122 -20.57 11.78 -32.38
C PRO A 122 -19.94 12.68 -31.31
N MET A 123 -20.44 13.92 -31.17
CA MET A 123 -19.92 14.86 -30.17
C MET A 123 -20.28 14.43 -28.75
N TYR A 124 -21.53 14.02 -28.52
CA TYR A 124 -21.96 13.53 -27.21
C TYR A 124 -21.30 12.21 -26.83
N HIS A 125 -20.96 11.37 -27.80
CA HIS A 125 -20.17 10.17 -27.56
C HIS A 125 -18.77 10.53 -27.04
N GLN A 126 -18.08 11.50 -27.65
CA GLN A 126 -16.79 11.99 -27.14
C GLN A 126 -16.90 12.57 -25.72
N VAL A 127 -17.98 13.30 -25.43
CA VAL A 127 -18.25 13.80 -24.07
C VAL A 127 -18.46 12.64 -23.09
N ALA A 128 -19.15 11.57 -23.49
CA ALA A 128 -19.33 10.40 -22.65
C ALA A 128 -18.02 9.64 -22.41
N ILE A 129 -17.13 9.56 -23.41
CA ILE A 129 -15.78 8.99 -23.25
C ILE A 129 -15.00 9.82 -22.24
N GLN A 130 -14.98 11.15 -22.37
CA GLN A 130 -14.30 12.02 -21.41
C GLN A 130 -14.89 11.89 -20.01
N PHE A 131 -16.21 11.78 -19.88
CA PHE A 131 -16.87 11.54 -18.61
C PHE A 131 -16.46 10.20 -17.98
N ALA A 132 -16.33 9.15 -18.79
CA ALA A 132 -15.82 7.85 -18.34
C ALA A 132 -14.34 7.94 -17.91
N ASP A 133 -13.50 8.64 -18.68
CA ASP A 133 -12.06 8.82 -18.39
C ASP A 133 -11.81 9.56 -17.07
N LEU A 134 -12.67 10.51 -16.70
CA LEU A 134 -12.56 11.22 -15.41
C LEU A 134 -12.64 10.28 -14.18
N HIS A 135 -13.24 9.10 -14.34
CA HIS A 135 -13.27 8.08 -13.29
C HIS A 135 -12.01 7.22 -13.23
N ASP A 136 -11.10 7.33 -14.21
CA ASP A 136 -9.89 6.51 -14.31
C ASP A 136 -8.64 7.31 -13.95
N THR A 137 -8.83 8.45 -13.26
CA THR A 137 -7.76 9.37 -12.87
C THR A 137 -7.00 8.89 -11.63
N PRO A 138 -5.70 9.24 -11.49
CA PRO A 138 -4.90 8.91 -10.33
C PRO A 138 -5.49 9.43 -9.01
N GLY A 139 -6.15 10.60 -9.04
CA GLY A 139 -6.84 11.16 -7.86
C GLY A 139 -7.91 10.22 -7.29
N ARG A 140 -8.64 9.49 -8.15
CA ARG A 140 -9.58 8.46 -7.67
C ARG A 140 -8.85 7.23 -7.12
N MET A 141 -7.71 6.86 -7.70
CA MET A 141 -6.93 5.71 -7.24
C MET A 141 -6.41 5.93 -5.82
N GLU A 142 -5.88 7.13 -5.55
CA GLU A 142 -5.39 7.53 -4.24
C GLU A 142 -6.55 7.60 -3.23
N GLU A 143 -7.67 8.25 -3.57
CA GLU A 143 -8.84 8.35 -2.68
C GLU A 143 -9.45 6.97 -2.34
N THR A 144 -9.31 5.99 -3.24
CA THR A 144 -9.77 4.61 -3.00
C THR A 144 -8.70 3.74 -2.32
N GLY A 145 -7.49 4.27 -2.08
CA GLY A 145 -6.41 3.59 -1.39
C GLY A 145 -5.75 2.46 -2.18
N VAL A 146 -5.88 2.44 -3.51
CA VAL A 146 -5.27 1.38 -4.36
C VAL A 146 -3.84 1.71 -4.79
N ILE A 147 -3.42 2.97 -4.63
CA ILE A 147 -2.04 3.42 -4.79
C ILE A 147 -1.61 4.15 -3.51
N THR A 148 -0.30 4.21 -3.26
CA THR A 148 0.29 4.87 -2.11
C THR A 148 0.32 6.39 -2.26
N ASP A 149 0.70 6.88 -3.44
CA ASP A 149 0.85 8.32 -3.71
C ASP A 149 0.82 8.62 -5.22
N ILE A 150 0.49 9.87 -5.57
CA ILE A 150 0.55 10.40 -6.93
C ILE A 150 1.87 11.15 -7.13
N LEU A 151 2.66 10.68 -8.10
CA LEU A 151 3.99 11.21 -8.36
C LEU A 151 4.00 12.11 -9.61
N LYS A 152 5.03 12.96 -9.68
CA LYS A 152 5.40 13.69 -10.89
C LYS A 152 6.67 13.11 -11.48
N TRP A 153 6.62 12.76 -12.76
CA TRP A 153 7.75 12.14 -13.46
C TRP A 153 9.10 12.84 -13.25
N HIS A 154 9.13 14.17 -13.30
CA HIS A 154 10.39 14.93 -13.20
C HIS A 154 11.10 14.77 -11.84
N SER A 155 10.38 14.52 -10.75
CA SER A 155 10.93 14.29 -9.41
C SER A 155 10.89 12.81 -8.99
N SER A 156 10.29 11.93 -9.81
CA SER A 156 10.13 10.50 -9.50
C SER A 156 11.46 9.80 -9.22
N ARG A 157 12.53 10.15 -9.94
CA ARG A 157 13.86 9.57 -9.74
C ARG A 157 14.40 9.84 -8.32
N GLU A 158 14.29 11.08 -7.84
CA GLU A 158 14.77 11.44 -6.51
C GLU A 158 13.93 10.76 -5.43
N PHE A 159 12.60 10.76 -5.61
CA PHE A 159 11.67 10.05 -4.75
C PHE A 159 12.04 8.56 -4.63
N PHE A 160 12.09 7.82 -5.74
CA PHE A 160 12.40 6.38 -5.72
C PHE A 160 13.79 6.07 -5.19
N TYR A 161 14.78 6.96 -5.40
CA TYR A 161 16.11 6.78 -4.83
C TYR A 161 16.08 6.74 -3.30
N TRP A 162 15.47 7.75 -2.67
CA TRP A 162 15.39 7.83 -1.21
C TRP A 162 14.46 6.77 -0.65
N HIS A 163 13.31 6.58 -1.28
CA HIS A 163 12.31 5.62 -0.83
C HIS A 163 12.86 4.18 -0.87
N LEU A 164 13.45 3.75 -1.98
CA LEU A 164 14.03 2.40 -2.07
C LEU A 164 15.16 2.20 -1.07
N LYS A 165 16.02 3.22 -0.90
CA LYS A 165 17.12 3.16 0.06
C LYS A 165 16.61 3.02 1.49
N ARG A 166 15.55 3.75 1.88
CA ARG A 166 14.88 3.60 3.17
C ARG A 166 14.39 2.17 3.36
N ARG A 167 13.60 1.65 2.41
CA ARG A 167 12.98 0.31 2.50
C ARG A 167 14.02 -0.80 2.62
N LEU A 168 15.15 -0.67 1.92
CA LEU A 168 16.27 -1.60 2.02
C LEU A 168 16.95 -1.56 3.40
N LEU A 169 17.16 -0.37 3.97
CA LEU A 169 17.76 -0.21 5.30
C LEU A 169 16.83 -0.66 6.43
N GLU A 170 15.54 -0.32 6.36
CA GLU A 170 14.51 -0.81 7.29
C GLU A 170 14.49 -2.35 7.29
N ARG A 171 14.49 -2.96 6.11
CA ARG A 171 14.56 -4.40 5.96
C ARG A 171 15.83 -4.98 6.57
N GLN A 172 16.99 -4.37 6.33
CA GLN A 172 18.25 -4.84 6.92
C GLN A 172 18.17 -4.84 8.44
N LEU A 173 17.56 -3.81 9.03
CA LEU A 173 17.39 -3.72 10.47
C LEU A 173 16.37 -4.74 11.00
N LYS A 174 15.21 -4.87 10.36
CA LYS A 174 14.20 -5.90 10.71
C LYS A 174 14.77 -7.31 10.64
N ARG A 175 15.63 -7.59 9.66
CA ARG A 175 16.33 -8.89 9.56
C ARG A 175 17.22 -9.18 10.77
N LYS A 176 17.82 -8.16 11.40
CA LYS A 176 18.59 -8.32 12.65
C LYS A 176 17.66 -8.58 13.85
N MET A 177 16.44 -8.05 13.84
CA MET A 177 15.46 -8.22 14.92
C MET A 177 14.73 -9.58 14.87
N LYS A 178 14.44 -10.08 13.67
CA LYS A 178 13.59 -11.27 13.45
C LYS A 178 14.00 -12.54 14.22
N PRO A 179 15.28 -12.87 14.43
CA PRO A 179 15.70 -14.03 15.24
C PRO A 179 15.36 -13.91 16.74
N VAL A 180 14.99 -12.71 17.18
CA VAL A 180 14.76 -12.38 18.60
C VAL A 180 13.27 -12.15 18.86
N THR A 181 12.53 -11.81 17.81
CA THR A 181 11.13 -11.40 17.86
C THR A 181 10.26 -12.37 17.05
N HIS A 182 10.40 -13.68 17.29
CA HIS A 182 9.69 -14.71 16.52
C HIS A 182 8.15 -14.61 16.58
N ASN A 183 7.60 -14.00 17.62
CA ASN A 183 6.15 -13.85 17.82
C ASN A 183 5.62 -12.48 17.36
N VAL A 184 6.48 -11.59 16.85
CA VAL A 184 6.13 -10.19 16.56
C VAL A 184 5.83 -10.05 15.06
N GLY A 185 4.67 -9.48 14.74
CA GLY A 185 4.25 -9.23 13.35
C GLY A 185 5.00 -8.08 12.70
N GLU A 186 4.96 -7.98 11.35
CA GLU A 186 5.61 -6.87 10.62
C GLU A 186 5.09 -5.48 11.04
N GLY A 187 3.79 -5.35 11.35
CA GLY A 187 3.20 -4.09 11.82
C GLY A 187 3.71 -3.67 13.20
N GLU A 188 3.94 -4.64 14.09
CA GLU A 188 4.52 -4.38 15.40
C GLU A 188 6.00 -4.03 15.27
N LEU A 189 6.75 -4.69 14.37
CA LEU A 189 8.13 -4.31 14.06
C LEU A 189 8.22 -2.87 13.54
N ASN A 190 7.32 -2.46 12.65
CA ASN A 190 7.24 -1.07 12.19
C ASN A 190 6.98 -0.11 13.34
N SER A 191 6.07 -0.46 14.25
CA SER A 191 5.74 0.36 15.42
C SER A 191 6.91 0.48 16.40
N MET A 192 7.69 -0.61 16.57
CA MET A 192 8.91 -0.59 17.38
C MET A 192 9.96 0.33 16.78
N LEU A 193 10.19 0.25 15.47
CA LEU A 193 11.13 1.13 14.76
C LEU A 193 10.72 2.60 14.87
N HIS A 194 9.43 2.89 14.70
CA HIS A 194 8.90 4.25 14.86
C HIS A 194 9.11 4.76 16.28
N ARG A 195 8.85 3.94 17.29
CA ARG A 195 9.13 4.30 18.69
C ARG A 195 10.61 4.61 18.92
N TRP A 196 11.50 3.76 18.44
CA TRP A 196 12.95 3.98 18.61
C TRP A 196 13.44 5.24 17.90
N PHE A 197 12.88 5.56 16.73
CA PHE A 197 13.15 6.81 16.05
C PHE A 197 12.75 8.02 16.91
N VAL A 198 11.54 7.99 17.48
CA VAL A 198 11.04 9.08 18.33
C VAL A 198 11.82 9.20 19.64
N GLU A 199 12.24 8.08 20.23
CA GLU A 199 13.10 8.07 21.44
C GLU A 199 14.48 8.68 21.18
N ASP A 200 15.07 8.42 20.01
CA ASP A 200 16.40 8.91 19.63
C ASP A 200 16.39 10.38 19.15
N ARG A 201 15.44 10.74 18.27
CA ARG A 201 15.35 12.10 17.68
C ARG A 201 14.50 13.07 18.49
N GLY A 202 13.71 12.58 19.44
CA GLY A 202 12.76 13.34 20.23
C GLY A 202 11.41 13.54 19.55
N THR A 203 10.36 13.72 20.35
CA THR A 203 8.97 13.86 19.91
C THR A 203 8.73 15.05 18.98
N VAL A 204 9.51 16.12 19.10
CA VAL A 204 9.44 17.31 18.23
C VAL A 204 9.76 16.95 16.77
N ASN A 205 10.62 15.95 16.55
CA ASN A 205 11.07 15.53 15.23
C ASN A 205 10.30 14.32 14.68
N ALA A 206 9.20 13.90 15.33
CA ALA A 206 8.44 12.72 14.93
C ALA A 206 7.90 12.81 13.48
N TYR A 207 7.58 14.01 12.99
CA TYR A 207 7.13 14.23 11.61
C TYR A 207 8.17 13.82 10.55
N MET A 208 9.46 13.80 10.91
CA MET A 208 10.55 13.37 10.01
C MET A 208 10.51 11.87 9.72
N TRP A 209 9.68 11.09 10.42
CA TRP A 209 9.46 9.67 10.13
C TRP A 209 8.89 9.46 8.71
N GLU A 210 8.08 10.39 8.21
CA GLU A 210 7.53 10.32 6.86
C GLU A 210 8.53 10.79 5.79
N ASP A 211 9.59 11.52 6.17
CA ASP A 211 10.63 11.97 5.24
C ASP A 211 11.68 10.88 5.00
N ASP A 212 11.64 10.28 3.81
CA ASP A 212 12.57 9.22 3.40
C ASP A 212 14.04 9.62 3.53
N LYS A 213 14.39 10.87 3.26
CA LYS A 213 15.79 11.32 3.30
C LYS A 213 16.27 11.41 4.75
N ALA A 214 15.46 11.98 5.64
CA ALA A 214 15.76 12.04 7.07
C ALA A 214 15.85 10.62 7.67
N MET A 215 14.93 9.74 7.29
CA MET A 215 14.93 8.34 7.70
C MET A 215 16.16 7.58 7.21
N VAL A 216 16.57 7.75 5.95
CA VAL A 216 17.78 7.13 5.44
C VAL A 216 19.02 7.60 6.19
N GLN A 217 19.13 8.90 6.49
CA GLN A 217 20.25 9.44 7.27
C GLN A 217 20.32 8.78 8.64
N TRP A 218 19.21 8.76 9.38
CA TRP A 218 19.13 8.12 10.68
C TRP A 218 19.42 6.61 10.61
N LEU A 219 18.77 5.86 9.72
CA LEU A 219 19.01 4.41 9.57
C LEU A 219 20.47 4.10 9.23
N THR A 220 21.11 4.95 8.41
CA THR A 220 22.52 4.78 8.06
C THR A 220 23.41 4.97 9.30
N GLU A 221 23.12 5.96 10.15
CA GLU A 221 23.84 6.15 11.44
C GLU A 221 23.68 4.92 12.34
N GLN A 222 22.45 4.40 12.47
CA GLN A 222 22.15 3.27 13.36
C GLN A 222 22.75 1.93 12.89
N ILE A 223 22.97 1.76 11.57
CA ILE A 223 23.50 0.51 11.00
C ILE A 223 25.04 0.45 11.03
N ARG A 224 25.74 1.59 11.17
CA ARG A 224 27.22 1.61 11.19
C ARG A 224 27.77 0.83 12.38
N GLU A 225 28.59 -0.18 12.08
CA GLU A 225 29.19 -1.09 13.07
C GLU A 225 30.31 -0.44 13.90
N ASP A 226 30.93 0.63 13.40
CA ASP A 226 32.03 1.34 14.08
C ASP A 226 31.57 2.29 15.20
N SER A 227 30.25 2.50 15.34
CA SER A 227 29.69 3.35 16.38
C SER A 227 29.36 2.49 17.60
N MET A 228 30.11 2.69 18.68
CA MET A 228 29.98 1.90 19.91
C MET A 228 28.67 2.16 20.67
N ASP A 229 27.95 3.23 20.35
CA ASP A 229 26.72 3.67 21.04
C ASP A 229 25.62 4.00 20.00
N ASN A 230 24.95 2.98 19.47
CA ASN A 230 23.76 3.15 18.64
C ASN A 230 22.52 2.73 19.43
N ALA A 231 21.59 3.66 19.67
CA ALA A 231 20.36 3.42 20.44
C ALA A 231 19.59 2.19 19.94
N VAL A 232 19.52 2.00 18.62
CA VAL A 232 18.85 0.84 18.02
C VAL A 232 19.57 -0.47 18.32
N SER A 233 20.91 -0.49 18.28
CA SER A 233 21.70 -1.69 18.58
C SER A 233 21.56 -2.10 20.05
N ASP A 234 21.52 -1.12 20.96
CA ASP A 234 21.30 -1.37 22.39
C ASP A 234 19.88 -1.88 22.65
N ASN A 235 18.88 -1.33 21.94
CA ASN A 235 17.51 -1.83 21.99
C ASN A 235 17.42 -3.29 21.48
N ILE A 236 18.11 -3.62 20.38
CA ILE A 236 18.20 -5.01 19.89
C ILE A 236 18.87 -5.92 20.92
N ARG A 237 19.95 -5.47 21.58
CA ARG A 237 20.63 -6.25 22.64
C ARG A 237 19.70 -6.49 23.85
N CYS A 238 18.90 -5.49 24.20
CA CYS A 238 17.89 -5.62 25.25
C CYS A 238 16.82 -6.65 24.87
N LEU A 239 16.31 -6.61 23.63
CA LEU A 239 15.40 -7.63 23.12
C LEU A 239 16.02 -9.03 23.14
N GLN A 240 17.31 -9.15 22.76
CA GLN A 240 18.03 -10.43 22.77
C GLN A 240 18.09 -11.01 24.17
N ARG A 241 18.42 -10.17 25.15
CA ARG A 241 18.46 -10.57 26.55
C ARG A 241 17.09 -11.05 27.04
N GLU A 242 16.02 -10.33 26.71
CA GLU A 242 14.66 -10.69 27.10
C GLU A 242 14.20 -12.00 26.44
N HIS A 243 14.51 -12.19 25.16
CA HIS A 243 14.22 -13.42 24.43
C HIS A 243 14.90 -14.64 25.06
N VAL A 244 16.20 -14.54 25.37
CA VAL A 244 16.95 -15.62 26.05
C VAL A 244 16.36 -15.92 27.43
N LEU A 245 16.00 -14.89 28.20
CA LEU A 245 15.35 -15.09 29.51
C LEU A 245 14.01 -15.81 29.37
N GLN A 246 13.21 -15.48 28.35
CA GLN A 246 11.95 -16.16 28.09
C GLN A 246 12.16 -17.63 27.70
N GLN A 247 13.17 -17.94 26.87
CA GLN A 247 13.53 -19.32 26.55
C GLN A 247 13.94 -20.12 27.79
N VAL A 248 14.77 -19.53 28.66
CA VAL A 248 15.17 -20.17 29.93
C VAL A 248 13.97 -20.44 30.83
N ARG A 249 12.99 -19.52 30.90
CA ARG A 249 11.74 -19.72 31.66
C ARG A 249 10.92 -20.87 31.08
N SER A 250 10.70 -20.89 29.77
CA SER A 250 9.98 -21.98 29.09
C SER A 250 10.64 -23.33 29.33
N LEU A 251 11.97 -23.43 29.15
CA LEU A 251 12.71 -24.67 29.37
C LEU A 251 12.59 -25.19 30.80
N LYS A 252 12.59 -24.30 31.79
CA LYS A 252 12.38 -24.63 33.20
C LYS A 252 10.95 -25.09 33.47
N GLU A 253 9.95 -24.43 32.88
CA GLU A 253 8.54 -24.80 33.02
C GLU A 253 8.25 -26.17 32.42
N ASP A 254 8.85 -26.48 31.27
CA ASP A 254 8.72 -27.76 30.58
C ASP A 254 9.49 -28.90 31.28
N ASN A 255 10.59 -28.60 31.97
CA ASN A 255 11.48 -29.58 32.60
C ASN A 255 11.87 -29.15 34.03
N PRO A 256 10.94 -29.22 35.00
CA PRO A 256 11.16 -28.71 36.35
C PRO A 256 12.29 -29.43 37.10
N GLU A 257 12.57 -30.70 36.78
CA GLU A 257 13.63 -31.50 37.40
C GLU A 257 15.06 -30.96 37.16
N VAL A 258 15.29 -30.26 36.04
CA VAL A 258 16.62 -29.73 35.66
C VAL A 258 16.95 -28.43 36.41
N ALA A 259 16.00 -27.86 37.16
CA ALA A 259 16.16 -26.56 37.80
C ALA A 259 17.31 -26.53 38.81
N MET A 260 17.43 -27.55 39.67
CA MET A 260 18.49 -27.60 40.69
C MET A 260 19.87 -27.80 40.07
N ASP A 261 19.99 -28.72 39.10
CA ASP A 261 21.25 -28.97 38.39
C ASP A 261 21.72 -27.73 37.61
N SER A 262 20.77 -26.98 37.03
CA SER A 262 21.04 -25.71 36.36
C SER A 262 21.60 -24.65 37.31
N ILE A 263 21.04 -24.53 38.52
CA ILE A 263 21.54 -23.59 39.55
C ILE A 263 22.97 -23.96 39.95
N VAL A 264 23.25 -25.26 40.16
CA VAL A 264 24.61 -25.74 40.49
C VAL A 264 25.59 -25.39 39.37
N HIS A 265 25.21 -25.63 38.10
CA HIS A 265 26.08 -25.32 36.97
C HIS A 265 26.33 -23.81 36.80
N ILE A 266 25.28 -22.99 36.92
CA ILE A 266 25.39 -21.52 36.81
C ILE A 266 26.30 -20.96 37.92
N THR A 267 26.14 -21.42 39.17
CA THR A 267 26.91 -20.93 40.33
C THR A 267 28.40 -21.28 40.27
N GLN A 268 28.78 -22.37 39.58
CA GLN A 268 30.18 -22.74 39.35
C GLN A 268 30.91 -21.72 38.47
N HIS A 269 30.21 -21.09 37.51
CA HIS A 269 30.77 -20.11 36.58
C HIS A 269 30.64 -18.65 37.06
N MET A 270 30.00 -18.42 38.21
CA MET A 270 29.88 -17.08 38.82
C MET A 270 31.16 -16.63 39.54
N THR A 271 31.41 -15.33 39.51
CA THR A 271 32.48 -14.72 40.32
C THR A 271 32.16 -14.79 41.82
N PRO A 272 33.16 -14.72 42.72
CA PRO A 272 32.93 -14.73 44.17
C PRO A 272 31.94 -13.66 44.65
N SER A 273 31.96 -12.47 44.02
CA SER A 273 31.03 -11.38 44.32
C SER A 273 29.58 -11.72 43.96
N GLN A 274 29.35 -12.29 42.77
CA GLN A 274 28.03 -12.74 42.32
C GLN A 274 27.51 -13.88 43.19
N ARG A 275 28.38 -14.81 43.62
CA ARG A 275 27.99 -15.88 44.55
C ARG A 275 27.52 -15.35 45.89
N SER A 276 28.25 -14.38 46.46
CA SER A 276 27.85 -13.73 47.71
C SER A 276 26.49 -13.03 47.59
N GLU A 277 26.21 -12.41 46.43
CA GLU A 277 24.94 -11.75 46.16
C GLU A 277 23.79 -12.75 46.04
N VAL A 278 24.00 -13.88 45.34
CA VAL A 278 23.00 -14.96 45.25
C VAL A 278 22.70 -15.55 46.63
N THR A 279 23.72 -15.82 47.45
CA THR A 279 23.52 -16.32 48.82
C THR A 279 22.72 -15.34 49.67
N ARG A 280 22.96 -14.03 49.53
CA ARG A 280 22.19 -12.98 50.22
C ARG A 280 20.72 -12.96 49.76
N ILE A 281 20.48 -13.08 48.46
CA ILE A 281 19.11 -13.11 47.90
C ILE A 281 18.36 -14.33 48.43
N LEU A 282 18.97 -15.52 48.39
CA LEU A 282 18.35 -16.75 48.90
C LEU A 282 18.06 -16.68 50.40
N ALA A 283 19.01 -16.17 51.21
CA ALA A 283 18.81 -16.02 52.66
C ALA A 283 17.67 -15.05 53.02
N ASN A 284 17.40 -14.05 52.17
CA ASN A 284 16.29 -13.11 52.33
C ASN A 284 14.95 -13.61 51.78
N MET A 285 14.93 -14.73 51.05
CA MET A 285 13.69 -15.35 50.56
C MET A 285 13.04 -16.28 51.61
N ASP A 286 13.81 -16.71 52.61
CA ASP A 286 13.36 -17.58 53.71
C ASP A 286 12.83 -16.78 54.93
N THR A 287 12.71 -15.46 54.82
CA THR A 287 12.03 -14.53 55.77
C THR A 287 10.80 -13.91 55.12
#